data_AF-A0A9E2ZF90-F1
#
_entry.id   AF-A0A9E2ZF90-F1
#
_cell.length_a   1.000
_cell.length_b   1.000
_cell.length_c   1.000
_cell.angle_alpha   90.00
_cell.angle_beta   90.00
_cell.angle_gamma   90.00
#
_symmetry.space_group_name_H-M   'P 1'
#
loop_
_entity.id
_entity.type
_entity.pdbx_description
1 polymer ?
#
loop_
_entity_poly.entity_id
_entity_poly.type
_entity_poly.pdbx_seq_one_letter_code
_entity_poly.pdbx_strand_id
1 'polypeptide(L)'
;MSVTGCAPGIIRITDTINGGSQTIRGNGAPAAIVSKGAPGRYTVTARCSDGAIGRAPFVVNSHRPSVKLSPASSGPVSQTVTVSVTGCPPGSIRITDTINGGSQRIRGNGASATVVSDGTPGTYSVTAKCSDGETARAKFVVHKGNGPIVTLSPSTTGPVTTTVNITVTGCPKGPIRITDTINNGSQTIRGNGAPATVVSQGNPGNYTVTAKCANGETAHAVFVVTPGGVVQTGGGSTSSRGSSELTTLGLALLALGATGGVGLWVGLLARRR
;
A
#
# COMPACT_ATOMS: atom_id res chain seq x y z
N MET A 1 27.11 30.74 24.60
CA MET A 1 26.87 32.00 25.34
C MET A 1 28.19 32.52 25.88
N SER A 2 28.33 33.81 26.17
CA SER A 2 29.48 34.41 26.85
C SER A 2 29.00 35.15 28.09
N VAL A 3 29.81 35.14 29.16
CA VAL A 3 29.55 35.90 30.39
C VAL A 3 30.53 37.06 30.45
N THR A 4 30.01 38.29 30.52
CA THR A 4 30.82 39.52 30.59
C THR A 4 30.55 40.31 31.87
N GLY A 5 31.52 41.12 32.29
CA GLY A 5 31.38 42.04 33.43
C GLY A 5 31.74 41.46 34.80
N CYS A 6 32.29 40.24 34.86
CA CYS A 6 32.86 39.69 36.10
C CYS A 6 34.30 40.19 36.32
N ALA A 7 34.71 40.36 37.59
CA ALA A 7 36.11 40.48 37.95
C ALA A 7 36.93 39.23 37.50
N PRO A 8 38.26 39.34 37.32
CA PRO A 8 39.12 38.21 36.99
C PRO A 8 38.95 37.07 37.99
N GLY A 9 38.60 35.87 37.52
CA GLY A 9 38.38 34.75 38.42
C GLY A 9 37.56 33.61 37.83
N ILE A 10 36.99 32.83 38.74
CA ILE A 10 36.15 31.68 38.45
C ILE A 10 34.70 32.15 38.34
N ILE A 11 34.03 31.78 37.25
CA ILE A 11 32.61 32.04 37.04
C ILE A 11 31.87 30.71 37.08
N ARG A 12 30.87 30.59 37.96
CA ARG A 12 30.00 29.41 38.03
C ARG A 12 28.74 29.67 37.23
N ILE A 13 28.46 28.80 36.27
CA ILE A 13 27.28 28.83 35.41
C ILE A 13 26.37 27.68 35.80
N THR A 14 25.13 27.98 36.15
CA THR A 14 24.08 27.00 36.44
C THR A 14 22.90 27.19 35.50
N ASP A 15 22.40 26.11 34.92
CA ASP A 15 21.23 26.12 34.05
C ASP A 15 20.02 25.42 34.69
N THR A 16 18.82 25.92 34.40
CA THR A 16 17.57 25.32 34.89
C THR A 16 17.03 24.19 34.00
N ILE A 17 17.72 23.81 32.90
CA ILE A 17 17.28 22.71 32.02
C ILE A 17 17.59 21.37 32.62
N ASN A 18 18.85 21.16 32.98
CA ASN A 18 19.33 19.88 33.49
C ASN A 18 19.80 19.95 34.94
N GLY A 19 19.66 21.12 35.59
CA GLY A 19 20.30 21.39 36.88
C GLY A 19 21.84 21.35 36.80
N GLY A 20 22.39 21.47 35.60
CA GLY A 20 23.83 21.39 35.34
C GLY A 20 24.56 22.59 35.92
N SER A 21 25.75 22.36 36.45
CA SER A 21 26.69 23.42 36.85
C SER A 21 28.00 23.21 36.12
N GLN A 22 28.52 24.26 35.49
CA GLN A 22 29.86 24.28 34.90
C GLN A 22 30.61 25.52 35.34
N THR A 23 31.93 25.46 35.22
CA THR A 23 32.82 26.50 35.69
C THR A 23 33.69 26.96 34.54
N ILE A 24 33.72 28.27 34.28
CA ILE A 24 34.63 28.88 33.30
C ILE A 24 35.62 29.80 34.00
N ARG A 25 36.82 29.95 33.43
CA ARG A 25 37.82 30.92 33.90
C ARG A 25 37.92 32.06 32.90
N GLY A 26 37.93 33.28 33.41
CA GLY A 26 38.12 34.48 32.60
C GLY A 26 36.81 35.11 32.11
N ASN A 27 36.80 36.44 32.13
CA ASN A 27 35.73 37.27 31.60
C ASN A 27 35.62 37.09 30.08
N GLY A 28 34.41 36.83 29.56
CA GLY A 28 34.17 36.65 28.12
C GLY A 28 34.44 35.23 27.58
N ALA A 29 34.87 34.27 28.40
CA ALA A 29 35.09 32.90 27.94
C ALA A 29 33.78 32.25 27.45
N PRO A 30 33.80 31.50 26.33
CA PRO A 30 32.61 30.85 25.80
C PRO A 30 32.18 29.69 26.70
N ALA A 31 30.88 29.60 26.95
CA ALA A 31 30.23 28.51 27.65
C ALA A 31 29.17 27.86 26.76
N ALA A 32 29.14 26.52 26.77
CA ALA A 32 28.13 25.71 26.09
C ALA A 32 27.21 25.06 27.13
N ILE A 33 25.91 25.04 26.84
CA ILE A 33 24.92 24.30 27.64
C ILE A 33 24.23 23.37 26.65
N VAL A 34 24.29 22.07 26.91
CA VAL A 34 23.63 21.06 26.07
C VAL A 34 22.22 20.85 26.59
N SER A 35 21.21 21.19 25.78
CA SER A 35 19.83 20.90 26.13
C SER A 35 19.55 19.39 26.02
N LYS A 36 19.15 18.76 27.12
CA LYS A 36 18.54 17.42 27.15
C LYS A 36 17.12 17.43 27.73
N GLY A 37 16.62 18.62 28.11
CA GLY A 37 15.30 18.80 28.73
C GLY A 37 14.19 19.01 27.72
N ALA A 38 12.95 19.04 28.22
CA ALA A 38 11.75 19.28 27.43
C ALA A 38 11.73 20.68 26.78
N PRO A 39 10.87 20.91 25.78
CA PRO A 39 10.63 22.26 25.25
C PRO A 39 10.20 23.22 26.36
N GLY A 40 10.73 24.43 26.35
CA GLY A 40 10.46 25.40 27.41
C GLY A 40 11.36 26.63 27.38
N ARG A 41 11.04 27.58 28.25
CA ARG A 41 11.87 28.77 28.49
C ARG A 41 12.67 28.57 29.76
N TYR A 42 13.97 28.71 29.65
CA TYR A 42 14.93 28.42 30.70
C TYR A 42 15.78 29.63 30.98
N THR A 43 16.44 29.63 32.14
CA THR A 43 17.35 30.70 32.55
C THR A 43 18.70 30.12 32.88
N VAL A 44 19.74 30.75 32.36
CA VAL A 44 21.10 30.51 32.81
C VAL A 44 21.46 31.56 33.83
N THR A 45 22.04 31.13 34.94
CA THR A 45 22.56 32.03 35.98
C THR A 45 24.08 31.91 36.02
N ALA A 46 24.77 33.03 35.87
CA ALA A 46 26.20 33.15 36.06
C ALA A 46 26.47 33.84 37.40
N ARG A 47 27.34 33.27 38.22
CA ARG A 47 27.79 33.86 39.48
C ARG A 47 29.30 34.08 39.40
N CYS A 48 29.70 35.35 39.45
CA CYS A 48 31.08 35.79 39.50
C CYS A 48 31.68 35.47 40.89
N SER A 49 33.01 35.41 40.98
CA SER A 49 33.72 35.15 42.23
C SER A 49 33.58 36.26 43.27
N ASP A 50 33.34 37.50 42.83
CA ASP A 50 33.02 38.66 43.66
C ASP A 50 31.57 38.66 44.17
N GLY A 51 30.77 37.67 43.80
CA GLY A 51 29.37 37.53 44.21
C GLY A 51 28.36 38.16 43.24
N ALA A 52 28.78 38.88 42.20
CA ALA A 52 27.87 39.42 41.19
C ALA A 52 27.14 38.29 40.44
N ILE A 53 25.86 38.52 40.10
CA ILE A 53 24.99 37.53 39.46
C ILE A 53 24.39 38.09 38.19
N GLY A 54 24.60 37.39 37.07
CA GLY A 54 23.95 37.66 35.78
C GLY A 54 22.95 36.56 35.42
N ARG A 55 21.86 36.92 34.75
CA ARG A 55 20.85 35.97 34.27
C ARG A 55 20.52 36.22 32.81
N ALA A 56 20.42 35.16 32.02
CA ALA A 56 20.04 35.23 30.62
C ALA A 56 18.97 34.17 30.30
N PRO A 57 17.84 34.57 29.68
CA PRO A 57 16.83 33.61 29.23
C PRO A 57 17.25 32.94 27.92
N PHE A 58 16.78 31.73 27.72
CA PHE A 58 16.86 31.04 26.43
C PHE A 58 15.68 30.08 26.26
N VAL A 59 15.45 29.63 25.04
CA VAL A 59 14.29 28.79 24.70
C VAL A 59 14.77 27.50 24.05
N VAL A 60 14.19 26.39 24.49
CA VAL A 60 14.26 25.09 23.80
C VAL A 60 12.95 24.92 23.07
N ASN A 61 13.01 24.90 21.74
CA ASN A 61 11.81 24.73 20.92
C ASN A 61 11.37 23.27 20.89
N SER A 62 10.06 23.06 20.74
CA SER A 62 9.51 21.74 20.50
C SER A 62 9.88 21.27 19.11
N HIS A 63 10.40 20.05 19.03
CA HIS A 63 10.53 19.34 17.78
C HIS A 63 9.13 18.87 17.34
N ARG A 64 8.70 19.24 16.13
CA ARG A 64 7.48 18.71 15.52
C ARG A 64 7.89 17.78 14.40
N PRO A 65 7.98 16.46 14.66
CA PRO A 65 8.35 15.53 13.60
C PRO A 65 7.28 15.51 12.50
N SER A 66 7.71 15.18 11.29
CA SER A 66 6.84 14.95 10.15
C SER A 66 7.25 13.69 9.40
N VAL A 67 6.27 12.96 8.88
CA VAL A 67 6.49 11.78 8.04
C VAL A 67 5.91 12.05 6.67
N LYS A 68 6.69 11.77 5.63
CA LYS A 68 6.24 11.76 4.24
C LYS A 68 6.40 10.37 3.65
N LEU A 69 5.41 9.97 2.85
CA LEU A 69 5.39 8.69 2.16
C LEU A 69 5.47 8.92 0.66
N SER A 70 6.29 8.13 -0.03
CA SER A 70 6.42 8.16 -1.48
C SER A 70 6.53 6.73 -2.05
N PRO A 71 5.57 6.28 -2.87
CA PRO A 71 4.32 6.97 -3.19
C PRO A 71 3.35 7.00 -1.98
N ALA A 72 2.39 7.94 -1.98
CA ALA A 72 1.36 8.06 -0.93
C ALA A 72 0.14 7.15 -1.16
N SER A 73 0.06 6.52 -2.33
CA SER A 73 -0.88 5.44 -2.65
C SER A 73 -0.28 4.47 -3.66
N SER A 74 -0.76 3.24 -3.72
CA SER A 74 -0.39 2.24 -4.73
C SER A 74 -1.61 1.52 -5.30
N GLY A 75 -1.39 0.83 -6.42
CA GLY A 75 -2.34 -0.15 -6.95
C GLY A 75 -2.24 -1.51 -6.25
N PRO A 76 -2.91 -2.55 -6.77
CA PRO A 76 -2.92 -3.91 -6.21
C PRO A 76 -1.59 -4.67 -6.39
N VAL A 77 -0.58 -4.03 -6.99
CA VAL A 77 0.74 -4.61 -7.20
C VAL A 77 1.63 -4.27 -6.01
N SER A 78 2.42 -5.23 -5.55
CA SER A 78 3.40 -5.00 -4.48
C SER A 78 4.35 -3.86 -4.86
N GLN A 79 4.53 -2.90 -3.95
CA GLN A 79 5.36 -1.73 -4.17
C GLN A 79 6.12 -1.34 -2.91
N THR A 80 7.30 -0.78 -3.10
CA THR A 80 8.09 -0.20 -2.01
C THR A 80 7.65 1.24 -1.76
N VAL A 81 7.27 1.53 -0.53
CA VAL A 81 6.96 2.88 -0.05
C VAL A 81 8.16 3.41 0.72
N THR A 82 8.68 4.54 0.27
CA THR A 82 9.74 5.27 0.96
C THR A 82 9.14 6.13 2.05
N VAL A 83 9.73 6.05 3.25
CA VAL A 83 9.33 6.79 4.45
C VAL A 83 10.43 7.80 4.75
N SER A 84 10.14 9.08 4.60
CA SER A 84 11.07 10.15 4.97
C SER A 84 10.60 10.81 6.26
N VAL A 85 11.50 10.95 7.23
CA VAL A 85 11.19 11.56 8.53
C VAL A 85 12.01 12.81 8.72
N THR A 86 11.34 13.92 9.06
CA THR A 86 12.01 15.17 9.41
C THR A 86 11.56 15.69 10.77
N GLY A 87 12.35 16.59 11.35
CA GLY A 87 11.97 17.32 12.57
C GLY A 87 12.17 16.54 13.87
N CYS A 88 12.84 15.38 13.85
CA CYS A 88 13.33 14.73 15.08
C CYS A 88 14.66 15.36 15.53
N PRO A 89 14.96 15.38 16.84
CA PRO A 89 16.30 15.70 17.33
C PRO A 89 17.35 14.65 16.88
N PRO A 90 18.65 14.95 17.01
CA PRO A 90 19.71 13.96 16.78
C PRO A 90 19.49 12.70 17.60
N GLY A 91 19.52 11.54 16.94
CA GLY A 91 19.28 10.27 17.60
C GLY A 91 18.76 9.19 16.65
N SER A 92 18.25 8.12 17.24
CA SER A 92 17.58 7.06 16.50
C SER A 92 16.08 7.33 16.42
N ILE A 93 15.52 7.08 15.25
CA ILE A 93 14.10 7.16 14.96
C ILE A 93 13.60 5.74 14.73
N ARG A 94 12.54 5.34 15.44
CA ARG A 94 11.87 4.05 15.24
C ARG A 94 10.71 4.24 14.28
N ILE A 95 10.69 3.48 13.19
CA ILE A 95 9.61 3.46 12.20
C ILE A 95 8.83 2.16 12.37
N THR A 96 7.51 2.26 12.48
CA THR A 96 6.60 1.11 12.52
C THR A 96 5.50 1.28 11.49
N ASP A 97 5.12 0.22 10.78
CA ASP A 97 4.04 0.23 9.80
C ASP A 97 2.94 -0.78 10.12
N THR A 98 1.73 -0.50 9.62
CA THR A 98 0.58 -1.42 9.73
C THR A 98 0.38 -2.27 8.48
N ILE A 99 1.28 -2.19 7.49
CA ILE A 99 1.17 -2.94 6.23
C ILE A 99 1.49 -4.40 6.48
N ASN A 100 2.63 -4.64 7.12
CA ASN A 100 3.11 -5.98 7.45
C ASN A 100 3.56 -6.10 8.92
N GLY A 101 3.25 -5.09 9.75
CA GLY A 101 3.65 -5.05 11.15
C GLY A 101 5.15 -4.81 11.36
N GLY A 102 5.84 -4.30 10.32
CA GLY A 102 7.26 -4.06 10.34
C GLY A 102 7.69 -3.01 11.35
N SER A 103 8.92 -3.16 11.87
CA SER A 103 9.57 -2.19 12.73
C SER A 103 11.05 -2.09 12.38
N GLN A 104 11.53 -0.87 12.16
CA GLN A 104 12.92 -0.59 11.80
C GLN A 104 13.44 0.67 12.50
N ARG A 105 14.77 0.83 12.58
CA ARG A 105 15.41 2.01 13.18
C ARG A 105 16.31 2.69 12.16
N ILE A 106 16.13 3.99 12.01
CA ILE A 106 17.02 4.86 11.23
C ILE A 106 17.77 5.81 12.17
N ARG A 107 18.87 6.41 11.70
CA ARG A 107 19.68 7.38 12.45
C ARG A 107 19.67 8.71 11.75
N GLY A 108 19.43 9.77 12.52
CA GLY A 108 19.50 11.14 12.03
C GLY A 108 18.20 11.64 11.38
N ASN A 109 18.04 12.96 11.46
CA ASN A 109 16.98 13.70 10.80
C ASN A 109 17.20 13.68 9.27
N GLY A 110 16.16 13.42 8.48
CA GLY A 110 16.25 13.35 7.01
C GLY A 110 16.67 11.99 6.44
N ALA A 111 16.97 11.00 7.29
CA ALA A 111 17.14 9.62 6.85
C ALA A 111 15.80 9.06 6.33
N SER A 112 15.88 8.15 5.35
CA SER A 112 14.72 7.46 4.80
C SER A 112 14.74 5.98 5.17
N ALA A 113 13.55 5.41 5.27
CA ALA A 113 13.32 3.98 5.46
C ALA A 113 12.43 3.46 4.33
N THR A 114 12.35 2.15 4.16
CA THR A 114 11.47 1.52 3.17
C THR A 114 10.51 0.55 3.84
N VAL A 115 9.28 0.54 3.36
CA VAL A 115 8.26 -0.45 3.75
C VAL A 115 7.69 -1.07 2.47
N VAL A 116 7.41 -2.36 2.48
CA VAL A 116 6.93 -3.08 1.29
C VAL A 116 5.45 -3.39 1.46
N SER A 117 4.63 -2.86 0.55
CA SER A 117 3.25 -3.28 0.37
C SER A 117 3.20 -4.60 -0.37
N ASP A 118 2.40 -5.54 0.12
CA ASP A 118 2.09 -6.78 -0.57
C ASP A 118 1.02 -6.60 -1.66
N GLY A 119 0.41 -5.41 -1.76
CA GLY A 119 -0.68 -5.11 -2.69
C GLY A 119 -2.07 -5.40 -2.14
N THR A 120 -2.20 -5.79 -0.86
CA THR A 120 -3.49 -6.01 -0.21
C THR A 120 -4.23 -4.67 -0.06
N PRO A 121 -5.46 -4.52 -0.60
CA PRO A 121 -6.19 -3.27 -0.53
C PRO A 121 -6.50 -2.86 0.91
N GLY A 122 -6.31 -1.58 1.23
CA GLY A 122 -6.51 -1.09 2.58
C GLY A 122 -5.94 0.31 2.81
N THR A 123 -6.22 0.86 3.98
CA THR A 123 -5.55 2.07 4.49
C THR A 123 -4.57 1.66 5.56
N TYR A 124 -3.31 1.98 5.34
CA TYR A 124 -2.22 1.67 6.23
C TYR A 124 -1.62 2.95 6.81
N SER A 125 -0.88 2.81 7.90
CA SER A 125 -0.18 3.93 8.53
C SER A 125 1.26 3.57 8.82
N VAL A 126 2.12 4.58 8.74
CA VAL A 126 3.50 4.53 9.17
C VAL A 126 3.68 5.54 10.29
N THR A 127 4.31 5.12 11.38
CA THR A 127 4.58 5.93 12.56
C THR A 127 6.08 6.04 12.76
N ALA A 128 6.57 7.27 12.88
CA ALA A 128 7.91 7.56 13.33
C ALA A 128 7.87 7.98 14.80
N LYS A 129 8.74 7.40 15.63
CA LYS A 129 8.97 7.81 17.01
C LYS A 129 10.41 8.29 17.16
N CYS A 130 10.57 9.56 17.51
CA CYS A 130 11.86 10.20 17.76
C CYS A 130 12.45 9.75 19.12
N SER A 131 13.72 10.07 19.36
CA SER A 131 14.43 9.73 20.60
C SER A 131 13.91 10.46 21.84
N ASP A 132 13.34 11.65 21.67
CA ASP A 132 12.67 12.44 22.70
C ASP A 132 11.24 11.97 22.98
N GLY A 133 10.75 10.96 22.26
CA GLY A 133 9.43 10.35 22.46
C GLY A 133 8.33 10.92 21.56
N GLU A 134 8.59 12.03 20.87
CA GLU A 134 7.64 12.63 19.92
C GLU A 134 7.33 11.68 18.76
N THR A 135 6.10 11.77 18.23
CA THR A 135 5.66 10.91 17.15
C THR A 135 5.04 11.67 16.00
N ALA A 136 5.25 11.14 14.79
CA ALA A 136 4.59 11.61 13.58
C ALA A 136 4.03 10.41 12.82
N ARG A 137 2.91 10.61 12.14
CA ARG A 137 2.20 9.57 11.41
C ARG A 137 1.84 10.05 10.02
N ALA A 138 1.92 9.13 9.06
CA ALA A 138 1.38 9.31 7.72
C ALA A 138 0.54 8.09 7.35
N LYS A 139 -0.44 8.31 6.47
CA LYS A 139 -1.31 7.26 5.94
C LYS A 139 -0.96 6.99 4.48
N PHE A 140 -1.10 5.74 4.09
CA PHE A 140 -0.90 5.26 2.74
C PHE A 140 -2.08 4.37 2.35
N VAL A 141 -2.55 4.47 1.11
CA VAL A 141 -3.70 3.71 0.63
C VAL A 141 -3.26 2.76 -0.48
N VAL A 142 -3.58 1.47 -0.32
CA VAL A 142 -3.50 0.49 -1.40
C VAL A 142 -4.88 0.37 -2.01
N HIS A 143 -4.99 0.77 -3.27
CA HIS A 143 -6.25 0.67 -4.00
C HIS A 143 -6.55 -0.77 -4.38
N LYS A 144 -7.85 -1.07 -4.34
CA LYS A 144 -8.38 -2.31 -4.87
C LYS A 144 -8.10 -2.40 -6.37
N GLY A 145 -7.61 -3.55 -6.82
CA GLY A 145 -7.50 -3.84 -8.25
C GLY A 145 -8.87 -3.97 -8.90
N ASN A 146 -8.90 -4.07 -10.23
CA ASN A 146 -10.14 -4.18 -10.98
C ASN A 146 -10.82 -5.58 -10.89
N GLY A 147 -10.52 -6.35 -9.84
CA GLY A 147 -11.00 -7.71 -9.62
C GLY A 147 -10.42 -8.76 -10.56
N PRO A 148 -10.75 -10.05 -10.32
CA PRO A 148 -10.32 -11.13 -11.16
C PRO A 148 -10.97 -11.10 -12.54
N ILE A 149 -10.25 -11.67 -13.51
CA ILE A 149 -10.68 -11.93 -14.87
C ILE A 149 -10.38 -13.40 -15.17
N VAL A 150 -11.39 -14.13 -15.67
CA VAL A 150 -11.21 -15.48 -16.21
C VAL A 150 -11.27 -15.41 -17.71
N THR A 151 -10.29 -16.00 -18.38
CA THR A 151 -10.22 -16.12 -19.84
C THR A 151 -10.22 -17.59 -20.23
N LEU A 152 -11.06 -17.97 -21.19
CA LEU A 152 -11.14 -19.33 -21.74
C LEU A 152 -10.64 -19.37 -23.18
N SER A 153 -9.92 -20.42 -23.55
CA SER A 153 -9.45 -20.64 -24.91
C SER A 153 -9.40 -22.14 -25.26
N PRO A 154 -10.18 -22.63 -26.24
CA PRO A 154 -11.25 -21.90 -26.93
C PRO A 154 -12.43 -21.59 -26.00
N SER A 155 -13.25 -20.58 -26.32
CA SER A 155 -14.50 -20.33 -25.57
C SER A 155 -15.71 -21.13 -26.10
N THR A 156 -15.60 -21.68 -27.31
CA THR A 156 -16.69 -22.38 -28.00
C THR A 156 -16.14 -23.56 -28.79
N THR A 157 -16.82 -24.70 -28.74
CA THR A 157 -16.45 -25.93 -29.48
C THR A 157 -17.69 -26.68 -29.98
N GLY A 158 -17.50 -27.62 -30.90
CA GLY A 158 -18.53 -28.58 -31.30
C GLY A 158 -18.63 -29.78 -30.34
N PRO A 159 -19.38 -30.84 -30.68
CA PRO A 159 -19.67 -31.97 -29.77
C PRO A 159 -18.49 -32.96 -29.62
N VAL A 160 -17.26 -32.47 -29.73
CA VAL A 160 -16.03 -33.25 -29.61
C VAL A 160 -15.32 -32.86 -28.32
N THR A 161 -14.79 -33.86 -27.62
CA THR A 161 -13.98 -33.65 -26.42
C THR A 161 -12.80 -32.74 -26.73
N THR A 162 -12.73 -31.62 -26.03
CA THR A 162 -11.72 -30.57 -26.26
C THR A 162 -11.19 -30.07 -24.93
N THR A 163 -9.87 -29.88 -24.86
CA THR A 163 -9.23 -29.21 -23.72
C THR A 163 -9.45 -27.71 -23.81
N VAL A 164 -10.01 -27.13 -22.75
CA VAL A 164 -10.21 -25.70 -22.60
C VAL A 164 -9.12 -25.17 -21.68
N ASN A 165 -8.31 -24.26 -22.19
CA ASN A 165 -7.32 -23.54 -21.39
C ASN A 165 -7.98 -22.42 -20.61
N ILE A 166 -7.58 -22.29 -19.35
CA ILE A 166 -8.09 -21.32 -18.39
C ILE A 166 -6.92 -20.47 -17.92
N THR A 167 -7.06 -19.15 -18.04
CA THR A 167 -6.13 -18.18 -17.45
C THR A 167 -6.92 -17.28 -16.51
N VAL A 168 -6.43 -17.13 -15.27
CA VAL A 168 -7.02 -16.22 -14.29
C VAL A 168 -6.04 -15.09 -13.99
N THR A 169 -6.47 -13.85 -14.19
CA THR A 169 -5.69 -12.65 -13.88
C THR A 169 -6.43 -11.75 -12.88
N GLY A 170 -5.75 -10.79 -12.24
CA GLY A 170 -6.38 -9.79 -11.35
C GLY A 170 -6.67 -10.24 -9.92
N CYS A 171 -6.35 -11.49 -9.54
CA CYS A 171 -6.41 -11.92 -8.15
C CYS A 171 -5.24 -11.33 -7.32
N PRO A 172 -5.44 -11.01 -6.03
CA PRO A 172 -4.32 -10.76 -5.12
C PRO A 172 -3.46 -12.01 -4.93
N LYS A 173 -2.30 -11.85 -4.30
CA LYS A 173 -1.40 -12.96 -3.96
C LYS A 173 -2.13 -14.01 -3.11
N GLY A 174 -2.10 -15.26 -3.56
CA GLY A 174 -2.70 -16.39 -2.84
C GLY A 174 -3.19 -17.49 -3.78
N PRO A 175 -3.75 -18.58 -3.23
CA PRO A 175 -4.37 -19.64 -4.04
C PRO A 175 -5.61 -19.11 -4.76
N ILE A 176 -5.84 -19.61 -5.98
CA ILE A 176 -7.04 -19.35 -6.77
C ILE A 176 -7.75 -20.67 -6.98
N ARG A 177 -8.99 -20.77 -6.49
CA ARG A 177 -9.82 -21.96 -6.69
C ARG A 177 -10.65 -21.81 -7.96
N ILE A 178 -10.52 -22.75 -8.87
CA ILE A 178 -11.29 -22.84 -10.10
C ILE A 178 -12.32 -23.96 -9.95
N THR A 179 -13.56 -23.70 -10.31
CA THR A 179 -14.64 -24.67 -10.38
C THR A 179 -15.35 -24.56 -11.72
N ASP A 180 -15.80 -25.68 -12.27
CA ASP A 180 -16.51 -25.69 -13.55
C ASP A 180 -17.80 -26.52 -13.49
N THR A 181 -18.76 -26.16 -14.34
CA THR A 181 -20.00 -26.93 -14.50
C THR A 181 -19.92 -27.98 -15.61
N ILE A 182 -18.78 -28.12 -16.30
CA ILE A 182 -18.59 -29.08 -17.41
C ILE A 182 -18.55 -30.50 -16.85
N ASN A 183 -17.78 -30.70 -15.79
CA ASN A 183 -17.60 -31.99 -15.15
C ASN A 183 -17.72 -31.92 -13.61
N ASN A 184 -18.30 -30.83 -13.09
CA ASN A 184 -18.40 -30.53 -11.66
C ASN A 184 -17.01 -30.55 -10.98
N GLY A 185 -15.99 -30.11 -11.71
CA GLY A 185 -14.60 -30.15 -11.30
C GLY A 185 -14.22 -29.03 -10.33
N SER A 186 -13.15 -29.27 -9.58
CA SER A 186 -12.51 -28.26 -8.76
C SER A 186 -11.01 -28.43 -8.75
N GLN A 187 -10.27 -27.36 -9.00
CA GLN A 187 -8.82 -27.32 -8.94
C GLN A 187 -8.33 -26.02 -8.28
N THR A 188 -7.08 -25.99 -7.85
CA THR A 188 -6.45 -24.80 -7.25
C THR A 188 -5.13 -24.51 -7.93
N ILE A 189 -4.94 -23.29 -8.42
CA ILE A 189 -3.68 -22.83 -8.99
C ILE A 189 -2.91 -21.94 -8.02
N ARG A 190 -1.58 -21.96 -8.14
CA ARG A 190 -0.63 -21.27 -7.26
C ARG A 190 -0.43 -19.80 -7.64
N GLY A 191 -1.53 -19.09 -7.90
CA GLY A 191 -1.53 -17.65 -8.06
C GLY A 191 -1.85 -17.16 -9.47
N ASN A 192 -1.81 -15.83 -9.58
CA ASN A 192 -2.23 -15.05 -10.73
C ASN A 192 -1.47 -15.44 -12.00
N GLY A 193 -2.18 -15.77 -13.08
CA GLY A 193 -1.62 -16.12 -14.39
C GLY A 193 -1.10 -17.55 -14.52
N ALA A 194 -1.20 -18.39 -13.48
CA ALA A 194 -0.83 -19.80 -13.59
C ALA A 194 -1.82 -20.55 -14.52
N PRO A 195 -1.33 -21.42 -15.42
CA PRO A 195 -2.18 -22.14 -16.37
C PRO A 195 -3.06 -23.17 -15.66
N ALA A 196 -4.30 -23.31 -16.11
CA ALA A 196 -5.23 -24.37 -15.74
C ALA A 196 -5.97 -24.88 -16.98
N THR A 197 -6.51 -26.09 -16.90
CA THR A 197 -7.30 -26.69 -17.99
C THR A 197 -8.52 -27.42 -17.45
N VAL A 198 -9.53 -27.56 -18.31
CA VAL A 198 -10.68 -28.45 -18.11
C VAL A 198 -11.00 -29.16 -19.42
N VAL A 199 -11.59 -30.36 -19.36
CA VAL A 199 -11.92 -31.15 -20.54
C VAL A 199 -13.42 -31.14 -20.78
N SER A 200 -13.84 -30.63 -21.94
CA SER A 200 -15.23 -30.72 -22.43
C SER A 200 -15.61 -32.16 -22.72
N GLN A 201 -16.80 -32.59 -22.28
CA GLN A 201 -17.36 -33.92 -22.57
C GLN A 201 -18.08 -33.99 -23.92
N GLY A 202 -18.12 -32.89 -24.69
CA GLY A 202 -18.81 -32.84 -25.99
C GLY A 202 -20.34 -32.78 -25.89
N ASN A 203 -20.92 -32.79 -24.69
CA ASN A 203 -22.35 -32.59 -24.50
C ASN A 203 -22.74 -31.14 -24.82
N PRO A 204 -23.70 -30.89 -25.73
CA PRO A 204 -24.15 -29.54 -26.03
C PRO A 204 -24.66 -28.80 -24.80
N GLY A 205 -24.27 -27.53 -24.64
CA GLY A 205 -24.67 -26.74 -23.49
C GLY A 205 -23.76 -25.56 -23.21
N ASN A 206 -24.19 -24.74 -22.24
CA ASN A 206 -23.40 -23.62 -21.72
C ASN A 206 -22.83 -24.02 -20.37
N TYR A 207 -21.52 -23.88 -20.22
CA TYR A 207 -20.81 -24.26 -19.02
C TYR A 207 -20.09 -23.07 -18.43
N THR A 208 -20.11 -22.94 -17.11
CA THR A 208 -19.49 -21.82 -16.40
C THR A 208 -18.22 -22.30 -15.73
N VAL A 209 -17.11 -21.59 -15.98
CA VAL A 209 -15.88 -21.68 -15.21
C VAL A 209 -15.83 -20.50 -14.25
N THR A 210 -15.79 -20.79 -12.96
CA THR A 210 -15.70 -19.80 -11.88
C THR A 210 -14.31 -19.85 -11.27
N ALA A 211 -13.65 -18.70 -11.18
CA ALA A 211 -12.45 -18.53 -10.36
C ALA A 211 -12.81 -17.77 -9.08
N LYS A 212 -12.29 -18.23 -7.94
CA LYS A 212 -12.39 -17.56 -6.63
C LYS A 212 -10.98 -17.27 -6.10
N CYS A 213 -10.67 -16.00 -5.89
CA CYS A 213 -9.41 -15.53 -5.33
C CYS A 213 -9.35 -15.75 -3.80
N ALA A 214 -8.14 -15.67 -3.23
CA ALA A 214 -7.91 -15.78 -1.80
C ALA A 214 -8.66 -14.73 -0.95
N ASN A 215 -8.88 -13.52 -1.49
CA ASN A 215 -9.65 -12.47 -0.83
C ASN A 215 -11.18 -12.62 -0.99
N GLY A 216 -11.64 -13.73 -1.59
CA GLY A 216 -13.06 -14.05 -1.76
C GLY A 216 -13.70 -13.56 -3.05
N GLU A 217 -13.01 -12.74 -3.85
CA GLU A 217 -13.55 -12.26 -5.13
C GLU A 217 -13.70 -13.37 -6.16
N THR A 218 -14.70 -13.23 -7.03
CA THR A 218 -15.01 -14.22 -8.06
C THR A 218 -15.09 -13.61 -9.46
N ALA A 219 -14.77 -14.42 -10.47
CA ALA A 219 -15.00 -14.11 -11.88
C ALA A 219 -15.46 -15.38 -12.62
N HIS A 220 -16.22 -15.22 -13.71
CA HIS A 220 -17.00 -16.30 -14.32
C HIS A 220 -16.97 -16.26 -15.85
N ALA A 221 -16.32 -17.19 -16.51
CA ALA A 221 -16.37 -17.27 -17.97
C ALA A 221 -17.30 -18.39 -18.43
N VAL A 222 -17.97 -18.17 -19.57
CA VAL A 222 -18.87 -19.18 -20.17
C VAL A 222 -18.15 -19.84 -21.35
N PHE A 223 -18.13 -21.18 -21.31
CA PHE A 223 -17.73 -22.05 -22.40
C PHE A 223 -18.98 -22.64 -23.05
N VAL A 224 -19.05 -22.65 -24.39
CA VAL A 224 -20.22 -23.12 -25.13
C VAL A 224 -19.87 -24.35 -25.96
N VAL A 225 -20.66 -25.41 -25.84
CA VAL A 225 -20.61 -26.59 -26.72
C VAL A 225 -21.83 -26.57 -27.63
N THR A 226 -21.64 -26.44 -28.94
CA THR A 226 -22.74 -26.32 -29.90
C THR A 226 -23.22 -27.69 -30.40
N PRO A 227 -24.54 -27.91 -30.57
CA PRO A 227 -25.08 -29.10 -31.21
C PRO A 227 -24.89 -29.02 -32.74
N GLY A 228 -23.74 -29.50 -33.24
CA GLY A 228 -23.47 -29.74 -34.67
C GLY A 228 -22.53 -28.76 -35.39
N GLY A 229 -21.73 -29.30 -36.34
CA GLY A 229 -20.92 -28.55 -37.32
C GLY A 229 -19.43 -28.36 -36.99
N VAL A 230 -18.59 -28.44 -38.03
CA VAL A 230 -17.11 -28.39 -38.13
C VAL A 230 -16.38 -27.71 -36.96
N VAL A 231 -15.25 -28.31 -36.53
CA VAL A 231 -14.31 -27.77 -35.55
C VAL A 231 -14.07 -26.28 -35.78
N GLN A 232 -14.72 -25.42 -34.98
CA GLN A 232 -14.35 -24.01 -34.87
C GLN A 232 -13.04 -23.97 -34.07
N THR A 233 -11.92 -24.21 -34.74
CA THR A 233 -10.58 -23.99 -34.18
C THR A 233 -10.29 -22.50 -33.91
N GLY A 234 -11.22 -21.61 -34.29
CA GLY A 234 -11.11 -20.15 -34.15
C GLY A 234 -11.99 -19.53 -33.07
N GLY A 235 -12.53 -20.30 -32.11
CA GLY A 235 -13.32 -19.75 -31.00
C GLY A 235 -12.48 -18.79 -30.15
N GLY A 236 -12.67 -17.48 -30.34
CA GLY A 236 -11.96 -16.41 -29.64
C GLY A 236 -12.06 -16.51 -28.12
N SER A 237 -11.22 -15.79 -27.40
CA SER A 237 -11.24 -15.82 -25.95
C SER A 237 -12.41 -15.02 -25.39
N THR A 238 -13.24 -15.63 -24.53
CA THR A 238 -14.19 -14.88 -23.70
C THR A 238 -13.51 -14.51 -22.40
N SER A 239 -13.75 -13.28 -21.94
CA SER A 239 -13.31 -12.83 -20.63
C SER A 239 -14.47 -12.17 -19.90
N SER A 240 -14.54 -12.38 -18.59
CA SER A 240 -15.45 -11.64 -17.74
C SER A 240 -14.71 -11.11 -16.53
N ARG A 241 -15.14 -9.94 -16.07
CA ARG A 241 -14.63 -9.31 -14.86
C ARG A 241 -15.65 -9.52 -13.74
N GLY A 242 -15.17 -9.83 -12.55
CA GLY A 242 -16.04 -9.92 -11.37
C GLY A 242 -16.75 -8.60 -11.09
N SER A 243 -18.07 -8.57 -11.22
CA SER A 243 -18.93 -7.56 -10.62
C SER A 243 -19.49 -8.12 -9.30
N SER A 244 -19.35 -7.35 -8.22
CA SER A 244 -20.27 -7.50 -7.10
C SER A 244 -21.64 -7.10 -7.65
N GLU A 245 -22.53 -8.07 -7.80
CA GLU A 245 -23.86 -8.05 -8.43
C GLU A 245 -23.96 -8.86 -9.73
N LEU A 246 -24.64 -10.00 -9.60
CA LEU A 246 -25.23 -10.76 -10.70
C LEU A 246 -26.36 -9.90 -11.30
N THR A 247 -26.14 -9.32 -12.47
CA THR A 247 -27.23 -9.07 -13.41
C THR A 247 -27.09 -10.08 -14.54
N THR A 248 -27.91 -11.12 -14.46
CA THR A 248 -28.11 -12.12 -15.50
C THR A 248 -28.62 -11.44 -16.77
N LEU A 249 -27.74 -11.13 -17.71
CA LEU A 249 -28.13 -10.88 -19.09
C LEU A 249 -27.75 -12.12 -19.90
N GLY A 250 -28.72 -13.04 -19.99
CA GLY A 250 -28.67 -14.11 -20.97
C GLY A 250 -28.76 -13.53 -22.37
N LEU A 251 -27.63 -13.36 -23.05
CA LEU A 251 -27.63 -13.25 -24.50
C LEU A 251 -27.74 -14.66 -25.09
N ALA A 252 -28.97 -15.08 -25.37
CA ALA A 252 -29.22 -16.16 -26.32
C ALA A 252 -28.98 -15.61 -27.73
N LEU A 253 -27.84 -15.95 -28.32
CA LEU A 253 -27.59 -15.69 -29.74
C LEU A 253 -28.34 -16.78 -30.53
N LEU A 254 -29.59 -16.50 -30.93
CA LEU A 254 -30.28 -17.31 -31.94
C LEU A 254 -29.59 -17.09 -33.28
N ALA A 255 -28.95 -18.14 -33.79
CA ALA A 255 -28.55 -18.19 -35.19
C ALA A 255 -29.80 -18.42 -36.04
N LEU A 256 -30.27 -17.38 -36.75
CA LEU A 256 -31.09 -17.58 -37.95
C LEU A 256 -30.17 -17.55 -39.17
N GLY A 257 -30.04 -18.70 -39.81
CA GLY A 257 -29.58 -18.75 -41.19
C GLY A 257 -30.70 -18.28 -42.11
N ALA A 258 -30.47 -17.20 -42.85
CA ALA A 258 -31.03 -16.99 -44.18
C ALA A 258 -30.34 -15.78 -44.83
N THR A 259 -29.94 -16.00 -46.08
CA THR A 259 -29.51 -15.06 -47.10
C THR A 259 -30.27 -13.73 -47.14
N GLY A 260 -29.53 -12.62 -47.26
CA GLY A 260 -29.97 -11.43 -47.99
C GLY A 260 -30.50 -10.23 -47.17
N GLY A 261 -29.73 -9.13 -47.20
CA GLY A 261 -30.24 -7.78 -47.42
C GLY A 261 -30.87 -6.98 -46.27
N VAL A 262 -30.38 -5.73 -46.17
CA VAL A 262 -30.97 -4.52 -45.57
C VAL A 262 -30.81 -4.35 -44.05
N GLY A 263 -30.18 -3.22 -43.69
CA GLY A 263 -29.73 -2.90 -42.34
C GLY A 263 -30.80 -2.35 -41.40
N LEU A 264 -30.43 -2.23 -40.12
CA LEU A 264 -31.12 -1.39 -39.16
C LEU A 264 -30.14 -0.92 -38.06
N TRP A 265 -30.04 0.40 -37.91
CA TRP A 265 -29.42 1.09 -36.78
C TRP A 265 -30.25 0.85 -35.50
N VAL A 266 -29.60 0.60 -34.37
CA VAL A 266 -30.21 0.81 -33.03
C VAL A 266 -29.19 1.45 -32.09
N GLY A 267 -29.59 2.61 -31.56
CA GLY A 267 -28.81 3.50 -30.73
C GLY A 267 -28.61 3.01 -29.28
N LEU A 268 -27.44 3.36 -28.76
CA LEU A 268 -27.01 3.17 -27.38
C LEU A 268 -27.67 4.23 -26.48
N LEU A 269 -28.63 3.84 -25.64
CA LEU A 269 -29.11 4.69 -24.55
C LEU A 269 -28.39 4.32 -23.24
N ALA A 270 -27.34 5.08 -22.92
CA ALA A 270 -26.71 5.03 -21.60
C ALA A 270 -27.50 5.93 -20.63
N ARG A 271 -28.01 5.37 -19.52
CA ARG A 271 -28.54 6.17 -18.40
C ARG A 271 -27.67 5.94 -17.17
N ARG A 272 -26.91 6.97 -16.81
CA ARG A 272 -26.26 7.11 -15.50
C ARG A 272 -27.33 7.23 -14.41
N ARG A 273 -27.14 6.53 -13.30
CA ARG A 273 -27.10 7.09 -11.94
C ARG A 273 -26.29 6.17 -11.06
#